data_AF-A0A7S3BXY0-F1
#
_entry.id   AF-A0A7S3BXY0-F1
#
_cell.length_a   1.000
_cell.length_b   1.000
_cell.length_c   1.000
_cell.angle_alpha   90.00
_cell.angle_beta   90.00
_cell.angle_gamma   90.00
#
_symmetry.space_group_name_H-M   'P 1'
#
loop_
_entity.id
_entity.type
_entity.pdbx_description
1 polymer ?
#
loop_
_entity_poly.entity_id
_entity_poly.type
_entity_poly.pdbx_seq_one_letter_code
_entity_poly.pdbx_strand_id
1 'polypeptide(L)'
;LDHGYFVDLAANEPFENSNTQALERNFAWQGLCIDVNKQLLDQLRSGRSCNVIDAVVSNTSGMNVTFREFVKGARANSAFAWMHGLSGVVASDSTLRDS
;
A
#
# COMPACT_ATOMS: atom_id res chain seq x y z
N LEU A 1 0.49 -28.71 -9.22
CA LEU A 1 -0.32 -27.51 -9.45
C LEU A 1 0.57 -26.36 -9.03
N ASP A 2 1.03 -25.54 -9.98
CA ASP A 2 1.78 -24.34 -9.61
C ASP A 2 0.81 -23.31 -9.06
N HIS A 3 1.06 -22.86 -7.84
CA HIS A 3 0.35 -21.74 -7.23
C HIS A 3 0.90 -20.43 -7.81
N GLY A 4 0.05 -19.45 -8.07
CA GLY A 4 0.50 -18.17 -8.60
C GLY A 4 1.17 -17.30 -7.55
N TYR A 5 1.73 -16.18 -8.00
CA TYR A 5 2.40 -15.20 -7.15
C TYR A 5 1.89 -13.79 -7.46
N PHE A 6 1.61 -12.99 -6.42
CA PHE A 6 1.21 -11.59 -6.58
C PHE A 6 2.21 -10.62 -5.95
N VAL A 7 2.21 -9.39 -6.46
CA VAL A 7 2.87 -8.23 -5.85
C VAL A 7 1.82 -7.13 -5.71
N ASP A 8 1.57 -6.69 -4.48
CA ASP A 8 0.61 -5.66 -4.13
C ASP A 8 1.36 -4.37 -3.76
N LEU A 9 1.15 -3.33 -4.55
CA LEU A 9 1.78 -2.03 -4.35
C LEU A 9 0.78 -1.10 -3.67
N ALA A 10 1.14 -0.56 -2.50
CA ALA A 10 0.22 0.13 -1.61
C ALA A 10 -0.93 -0.80 -1.17
N ALA A 11 -0.55 -1.89 -0.49
CA ALA A 11 -1.43 -3.00 -0.10
C ALA A 11 -2.67 -2.57 0.70
N ASN A 12 -2.62 -1.43 1.40
CA ASN A 12 -3.76 -0.78 2.02
C ASN A 12 -4.54 -1.70 3.00
N GLU A 13 -5.88 -1.62 3.01
CA GLU A 13 -6.73 -2.32 3.98
C GLU A 13 -6.57 -3.86 3.85
N PRO A 14 -6.25 -4.59 4.94
CA PRO A 14 -5.77 -5.97 4.83
C PRO A 14 -6.86 -7.04 4.72
N PHE A 15 -8.14 -6.72 4.92
CA PHE A 15 -9.18 -7.73 5.12
C PHE A 15 -10.43 -7.57 4.27
N GLU A 16 -10.99 -6.37 4.24
CA GLU A 16 -12.20 -6.01 3.52
C GLU A 16 -11.86 -5.46 2.14
N ASN A 17 -12.52 -5.98 1.11
CA ASN A 17 -12.30 -5.55 -0.28
C ASN A 17 -10.84 -5.71 -0.77
N SER A 18 -10.06 -6.58 -0.13
CA SER A 18 -8.67 -6.86 -0.51
C SER A 18 -8.61 -8.00 -1.54
N ASN A 19 -8.33 -7.65 -2.79
CA ASN A 19 -8.20 -8.62 -3.89
C ASN A 19 -7.11 -9.66 -3.59
N THR A 20 -5.97 -9.20 -3.06
CA THR A 20 -4.84 -10.08 -2.74
C THR A 20 -5.18 -11.04 -1.60
N GLN A 21 -6.14 -10.69 -0.73
CA GLN A 21 -6.64 -11.63 0.28
C GLN A 21 -7.34 -12.82 -0.36
N ALA A 22 -8.15 -12.54 -1.37
CA ALA A 22 -8.87 -13.57 -2.10
C ALA A 22 -7.87 -14.47 -2.86
N LEU A 23 -6.80 -13.89 -3.42
CA LEU A 23 -5.72 -14.67 -4.05
C LEU A 23 -5.03 -15.62 -3.05
N GLU A 24 -4.68 -15.14 -1.86
CA GLU A 24 -4.12 -15.98 -0.80
C GLU A 24 -5.09 -17.09 -0.37
N ARG A 25 -6.31 -16.72 0.02
CA ARG A 25 -7.26 -17.64 0.67
C ARG A 25 -7.88 -18.65 -0.30
N ASN A 26 -8.24 -18.20 -1.50
CA ASN A 26 -9.06 -19.01 -2.42
C ASN A 26 -8.21 -19.75 -3.45
N PHE A 27 -7.02 -19.24 -3.76
CA PHE A 27 -6.15 -19.79 -4.79
C PHE A 27 -4.80 -20.26 -4.25
N ALA A 28 -4.54 -20.10 -2.95
CA ALA A 28 -3.27 -20.43 -2.30
C ALA A 28 -2.06 -19.74 -2.95
N TRP A 29 -2.29 -18.54 -3.52
CA TRP A 29 -1.19 -17.75 -4.07
C TRP A 29 -0.31 -17.22 -2.94
N GLN A 30 0.99 -17.23 -3.17
CA GLN A 30 1.93 -16.51 -2.33
C GLN A 30 2.09 -15.09 -2.87
N GLY A 31 2.64 -14.18 -2.06
CA GLY A 31 2.84 -12.84 -2.57
C GLY A 31 3.59 -11.90 -1.64
N LEU A 32 3.74 -10.69 -2.16
CA LEU A 32 4.40 -9.57 -1.51
C LEU A 32 3.39 -8.44 -1.35
N CYS A 33 3.22 -7.95 -0.12
CA CYS A 33 2.42 -6.78 0.20
C CYS A 33 3.38 -5.64 0.58
N ILE A 34 3.39 -4.54 -0.19
CA ILE A 34 4.28 -3.40 0.04
C ILE A 34 3.45 -2.18 0.46
N ASP A 35 3.75 -1.61 1.62
CA ASP A 35 3.14 -0.38 2.13
C ASP A 35 4.09 0.35 3.09
N VAL A 36 3.73 1.55 3.52
CA VAL A 36 4.46 2.35 4.53
C VAL A 36 3.54 2.89 5.63
N ASN A 37 2.22 2.71 5.52
CA ASN A 37 1.30 3.04 6.59
C ASN A 37 1.51 2.06 7.77
N LYS A 38 2.06 2.56 8.88
CA LYS A 38 2.40 1.72 10.04
C LYS A 38 1.20 0.98 10.63
N GLN A 39 0.03 1.62 10.69
CA GLN A 39 -1.17 0.99 11.23
C GLN A 39 -1.65 -0.19 10.36
N LEU A 40 -1.55 -0.07 9.03
CA LEU A 40 -1.92 -1.13 8.10
C LEU A 40 -0.87 -2.23 8.06
N LEU A 41 0.43 -1.88 8.13
CA LEU A 41 1.53 -2.84 8.15
C LEU A 41 1.41 -3.84 9.31
N ASP A 42 1.04 -3.38 10.51
CA ASP A 42 0.87 -4.27 11.66
C ASP A 42 -0.32 -5.23 11.47
N GLN A 43 -1.39 -4.76 10.84
CA GLN A 43 -2.55 -5.59 10.50
C GLN A 43 -2.24 -6.60 9.38
N LEU A 44 -1.50 -6.18 8.34
CA LEU A 44 -1.01 -7.07 7.27
C LEU A 44 -0.16 -8.19 7.87
N ARG A 45 0.83 -7.85 8.71
CA ARG A 45 1.74 -8.84 9.32
C ARG A 45 1.04 -9.82 10.25
N SER A 46 0.01 -9.38 10.97
CA SER A 46 -0.68 -10.24 11.94
C SER A 46 -1.78 -11.10 11.31
N GLY A 47 -2.36 -10.69 10.19
CA GLY A 47 -3.55 -11.33 9.62
C GLY A 47 -3.41 -11.88 8.20
N ARG A 48 -2.22 -11.78 7.58
CA ARG A 48 -1.99 -12.23 6.20
C ARG A 48 -0.82 -13.21 6.10
N SER A 49 -0.83 -13.99 5.02
CA SER A 49 0.23 -14.94 4.69
C SER A 49 1.24 -14.39 3.68
N CYS A 50 0.96 -13.23 3.06
CA CYS A 50 1.93 -12.53 2.21
C CYS A 50 3.15 -12.05 3.02
N ASN A 51 4.29 -11.96 2.34
CA ASN A 51 5.45 -11.26 2.89
C ASN A 51 5.17 -9.76 2.88
N VAL A 52 5.36 -9.09 4.02
CA VAL A 52 5.05 -7.66 4.16
C VAL A 52 6.34 -6.84 4.14
N ILE A 53 6.46 -5.90 3.22
CA ILE A 53 7.60 -5.00 3.08
C ILE A 53 7.18 -3.57 3.40
N ASP A 54 7.93 -2.97 4.32
CA ASP A 54 7.79 -1.58 4.76
C ASP A 54 8.67 -0.68 3.88
N ALA A 55 8.19 -0.33 2.69
CA ALA A 55 8.95 0.44 1.72
C ALA A 55 8.05 1.18 0.72
N VAL A 56 8.60 2.22 0.10
CA VAL A 56 8.01 2.89 -1.07
C VAL A 56 8.65 2.33 -2.34
N VAL A 57 7.84 2.00 -3.34
CA VAL A 57 8.34 1.61 -4.66
C VAL A 57 8.59 2.86 -5.50
N SER A 58 9.81 2.98 -6.00
CA SER A 58 10.28 4.11 -6.82
C SER A 58 11.17 3.60 -7.96
N ASN A 59 11.46 4.45 -8.93
CA ASN A 59 12.43 4.16 -9.99
C ASN A 59 13.89 4.08 -9.50
N THR A 60 14.15 4.52 -8.27
CA THR A 60 15.48 4.58 -7.65
C THR A 60 15.45 3.95 -6.27
N SER A 61 16.37 3.02 -5.99
CA SER A 61 16.53 2.37 -4.69
C SER A 61 17.49 3.14 -3.77
N GLY A 62 17.42 2.89 -2.46
CA GLY A 62 18.35 3.46 -1.48
C GLY A 62 18.09 4.92 -1.10
N MET A 63 17.02 5.51 -1.62
CA MET A 63 16.60 6.87 -1.30
C MET A 63 15.65 6.88 -0.10
N ASN A 64 15.93 7.74 0.88
CA ASN A 64 14.97 8.05 1.93
C ASN A 64 13.95 9.06 1.40
N VAL A 65 12.67 8.78 1.62
CA VAL A 65 11.57 9.67 1.24
C VAL A 65 10.69 9.96 2.46
N THR A 66 10.15 11.17 2.52
CA THR A 66 9.20 11.55 3.57
C THR A 66 7.80 11.06 3.20
N PHE A 67 7.27 10.13 3.98
CA PHE A 67 5.87 9.72 3.85
C PHE A 67 4.96 10.66 4.66
N ARG A 68 3.84 11.08 4.06
CA ARG A 68 2.81 11.90 4.71
C ARG A 68 1.53 11.10 4.83
N GLU A 69 1.08 10.87 6.06
CA GLU A 69 -0.19 10.20 6.33
C GLU A 69 -1.30 11.23 6.57
N PHE A 70 -2.49 10.98 6.03
CA PHE A 70 -3.67 11.73 6.41
C PHE A 70 -4.16 11.26 7.78
N VAL A 71 -3.93 12.06 8.81
CA VAL A 71 -4.47 11.79 10.15
C VAL A 71 -6.00 11.98 10.11
N LYS A 72 -6.76 10.92 10.38
CA LYS A 72 -8.22 10.99 10.54
C LYS A 72 -8.55 11.94 11.71
N GLY A 73 -8.88 13.20 11.40
CA GLY A 73 -9.21 14.22 12.39
C GLY A 73 -9.78 15.51 11.80
N ALA A 74 -9.50 15.83 10.54
CA ALA A 74 -10.21 16.89 9.83
C ALA A 74 -11.46 16.30 9.15
N ARG A 75 -12.64 16.84 9.46
CA ARG A 75 -13.93 16.47 8.86
C ARG A 75 -13.90 16.60 7.33
N ALA A 76 -13.43 15.57 6.63
CA ALA A 76 -13.65 15.44 5.20
C ALA A 76 -14.93 14.62 5.01
N ASN A 77 -16.07 15.32 4.92
CA ASN A 77 -17.29 14.73 4.38
C ASN A 77 -16.99 14.28 2.95
N SER A 78 -16.74 13.00 2.75
CA SER A 78 -16.51 12.48 1.41
C SER A 78 -17.03 11.06 1.33
N ALA A 79 -18.33 10.94 1.08
CA ALA A 79 -18.99 9.75 0.53
C ALA A 79 -18.44 9.35 -0.87
N PHE A 80 -17.29 9.89 -1.28
CA PHE A 80 -16.63 9.71 -2.57
C PHE A 80 -15.10 9.62 -2.44
N ALA A 81 -14.54 9.41 -1.23
CA ALA A 81 -13.11 9.20 -1.07
C ALA A 81 -12.70 7.76 -1.43
N TRP A 82 -12.78 7.46 -2.73
CA TRP A 82 -11.83 6.62 -3.47
C TRP A 82 -11.51 5.25 -2.83
N MET A 83 -12.39 4.26 -3.02
CA MET A 83 -12.13 2.81 -2.82
C MET A 83 -11.16 2.24 -3.90
N HIS A 84 -10.22 3.03 -4.37
CA HIS A 84 -9.22 2.68 -5.37
C HIS A 84 -8.04 3.59 -5.09
N GLY A 85 -6.84 3.01 -4.94
CA GLY A 85 -5.60 3.61 -4.42
C GLY A 85 -5.02 4.83 -5.16
N LEU A 86 -5.85 5.60 -5.88
CA LEU A 86 -5.50 6.76 -6.69
C LEU A 86 -5.42 8.08 -5.92
N SER A 87 -5.73 8.13 -4.63
CA SER A 87 -5.60 9.38 -3.84
C SER A 87 -4.19 9.67 -3.34
N GLY A 88 -3.24 8.73 -3.48
CA GLY A 88 -1.87 8.85 -2.96
C GLY A 88 -0.89 9.66 -3.82
N VAL A 89 -1.23 9.96 -5.07
CA VAL A 89 -0.38 10.79 -5.96
C VAL A 89 -0.87 12.23 -5.91
N VAL A 90 -0.31 13.01 -4.98
CA VAL A 90 -0.30 14.47 -5.07
C VAL A 90 1.15 14.94 -5.03
N ALA A 91 1.62 15.31 -6.22
CA ALA A 91 2.79 16.13 -6.58
C ALA A 91 4.12 15.85 -5.85
N SER A 92 5.03 15.15 -6.54
CA SER A 92 6.45 15.49 -6.40
C SER A 92 6.64 16.88 -6.99
N ASP A 93 6.87 17.88 -6.13
CA ASP A 93 7.28 19.20 -6.58
C ASP A 93 8.59 19.07 -7.37
N SER A 94 8.59 19.52 -8.61
CA SER A 94 9.74 19.48 -9.52
C SER A 94 10.63 20.72 -9.40
N THR A 95 10.46 21.56 -8.37
CA THR A 95 11.19 22.83 -8.24
C THR A 95 12.51 22.79 -7.46
N LEU A 96 13.13 21.63 -7.23
CA LEU A 96 14.53 21.55 -6.73
C LEU A 96 15.54 21.18 -7.82
N ARG A 97 15.33 21.67 -9.05
CA ARG A 97 16.37 21.80 -10.07
C ARG A 97 16.44 23.28 -10.48
N ASP A 98 17.28 24.01 -9.75
CA ASP A 98 18.08 25.16 -10.17
C ASP A 98 18.27 26.12 -8.98
N SER A 99 19.43 25.98 -8.34
CA SER A 99 20.18 27.02 -7.58
C SER A 99 21.57 26.48 -7.28
#